data_AF-F8PV97-F1
#
_entry.id   AF-F8PV97-F1
#
_cell.length_a   1.000
_cell.length_b   1.000
_cell.length_c   1.000
_cell.angle_alpha   90.00
_cell.angle_beta   90.00
_cell.angle_gamma   90.00
#
_symmetry.space_group_name_H-M   'P 1'
#
loop_
_entity.id
_entity.type
_entity.pdbx_description
1 polymer ?
#
loop_
_entity_poly.entity_id
_entity_poly.type
_entity_poly.pdbx_seq_one_letter_code
_entity_poly.pdbx_strand_id
1 'polypeptide(L)'
;PWTATWIAERLRDQKEERSIGILSSWTHRKRGLEVNAELIKELNALPIHETVLALEELKKPKQFIRGTQGNQMNITCRLTNLASHQSTTIEALLDSGCTGSCIDNKFVEEQGYERHRIPRPIPVYNADGTLNRDGSIKEFVEILVEINDHAERLQLAVTNLGTGRM
;
A
#
# COMPACT_ATOMS: atom_id res chain seq x y z
N PRO A 1 -9.84 31.78 0.27
CA PRO A 1 -11.09 31.16 0.79
C PRO A 1 -11.16 29.69 0.36
N TRP A 2 -11.61 28.78 1.25
CA TRP A 2 -11.65 27.33 0.98
C TRP A 2 -10.27 26.63 0.88
N THR A 3 -9.34 26.98 1.77
CA THR A 3 -8.07 26.26 2.00
C THR A 3 -8.16 25.43 3.28
N ALA A 4 -7.29 24.42 3.46
CA ALA A 4 -7.29 23.61 4.69
C ALA A 4 -7.14 24.47 5.96
N THR A 5 -6.28 25.50 5.94
CA THR A 5 -6.13 26.46 7.03
C THR A 5 -7.43 27.21 7.32
N TRP A 6 -8.12 27.68 6.27
CA TRP A 6 -9.39 28.38 6.44
C TRP A 6 -10.49 27.47 6.98
N ILE A 7 -10.52 26.20 6.56
CA ILE A 7 -11.45 25.20 7.09
C ILE A 7 -11.14 24.94 8.57
N ALA A 8 -9.87 24.75 8.93
CA ALA A 8 -9.44 24.50 10.31
C ALA A 8 -9.88 25.63 11.27
N GLU A 9 -9.71 26.88 10.86
CA GLU A 9 -10.21 28.05 11.60
C GLU A 9 -11.74 28.04 11.70
N ARG A 10 -12.43 27.73 10.60
CA ARG A 10 -13.90 27.71 10.56
C ARG A 10 -14.54 26.62 11.41
N LEU A 11 -13.89 25.46 11.56
CA LEU A 11 -14.42 24.38 12.42
C LEU A 11 -14.43 24.76 13.90
N ARG A 12 -13.55 25.68 14.33
CA ARG A 12 -13.46 26.19 15.71
C ARG A 12 -14.48 27.29 16.00
N ASP A 13 -14.82 28.06 14.98
CA ASP A 13 -15.69 29.24 15.09
C ASP A 13 -17.18 28.96 14.85
N GLN A 14 -17.56 27.74 14.47
CA GLN A 14 -18.93 27.38 14.11
C GLN A 14 -19.55 26.37 15.06
N LYS A 15 -20.89 26.39 15.14
CA LYS A 15 -21.66 25.35 15.85
C LYS A 15 -21.47 23.99 15.19
N GLU A 16 -21.47 22.93 15.99
CA GLU A 16 -21.19 21.55 15.58
C GLU A 16 -21.93 21.11 14.31
N GLU A 17 -23.24 21.35 14.23
CA GLU A 17 -24.09 21.01 13.07
C GLU A 17 -23.57 21.63 11.75
N ARG A 18 -23.08 22.87 11.83
CA ARG A 18 -22.56 23.60 10.67
C ARG A 18 -21.13 23.17 10.36
N SER A 19 -20.33 22.85 11.38
CA SER A 19 -18.98 22.29 11.22
C SER A 19 -19.02 20.92 10.53
N ILE A 20 -20.02 20.08 10.85
CA ILE A 20 -20.29 18.81 10.15
C ILE A 20 -20.57 19.06 8.67
N GLY A 21 -21.43 20.03 8.33
CA GLY A 21 -21.72 20.37 6.93
C GLY A 21 -20.51 20.87 6.15
N ILE A 22 -19.68 21.71 6.78
CA ILE A 22 -18.42 22.23 6.21
C ILE A 22 -17.43 21.09 5.97
N LEU A 23 -17.20 20.24 6.99
CA LEU A 23 -16.27 19.14 6.88
C LEU A 23 -16.74 18.09 5.87
N SER A 24 -18.05 17.79 5.82
CA SER A 24 -18.64 16.89 4.82
C SER A 24 -18.41 17.37 3.38
N SER A 25 -18.46 18.69 3.16
CA SER A 25 -18.19 19.30 1.85
C SER A 25 -16.70 19.34 1.49
N TRP A 26 -15.82 19.27 2.49
CA TRP A 26 -14.36 19.26 2.30
C TRP A 26 -13.80 17.85 2.09
N THR A 27 -14.33 16.88 2.85
CA THR A 27 -13.91 15.48 2.86
C THR A 27 -14.18 14.80 1.52
N HIS A 28 -13.29 13.89 1.11
CA HIS A 28 -13.45 13.14 -0.13
C HIS A 28 -14.83 12.46 -0.20
N ARG A 29 -15.48 12.53 -1.36
CA ARG A 29 -16.87 12.04 -1.59
C ARG A 29 -17.17 10.62 -1.11
N LYS A 30 -16.18 9.72 -1.03
CA LYS A 30 -16.34 8.33 -0.55
C LYS A 30 -16.10 8.14 0.95
N ARG A 31 -15.74 9.21 1.68
CA ARG A 31 -15.34 9.24 3.11
C ARG A 31 -16.34 9.98 4.00
N GLY A 32 -17.51 10.37 3.48
CA GLY A 32 -18.49 11.17 4.23
C GLY A 32 -18.98 10.56 5.55
N LEU A 33 -18.90 9.24 5.74
CA LEU A 33 -19.24 8.56 7.00
C LEU A 33 -18.26 8.84 8.14
N GLU A 34 -17.05 9.29 7.83
CA GLU A 34 -16.03 9.66 8.82
C GLU A 34 -16.36 11.00 9.48
N VAL A 35 -17.22 11.82 8.87
CA VAL A 35 -17.62 13.14 9.38
C VAL A 35 -18.70 13.00 10.43
N ASN A 36 -18.30 13.10 11.69
CA ASN A 36 -19.18 13.06 12.85
C ASN A 36 -18.73 14.07 13.92
N ALA A 37 -19.55 14.24 14.97
CA ALA A 37 -19.28 15.18 16.05
C ALA A 37 -17.94 14.90 16.77
N GLU A 38 -17.52 13.63 16.85
CA GLU A 38 -16.28 13.26 17.54
C GLU A 38 -15.04 13.70 16.75
N LEU A 39 -15.03 13.46 15.44
CA LEU A 39 -13.96 13.93 14.56
C LEU A 39 -13.81 15.46 14.61
N ILE A 40 -14.92 16.21 14.73
CA ILE A 40 -14.87 17.67 14.87
C ILE A 40 -14.17 18.08 16.17
N LYS A 41 -14.45 17.39 17.29
CA LYS A 41 -13.80 17.66 18.57
C LYS A 41 -12.32 17.35 18.51
N GLU A 42 -11.94 16.20 17.93
CA GLU A 42 -10.55 15.81 17.72
C GLU A 42 -9.79 16.87 16.92
N LEU A 43 -10.32 17.28 15.76
CA LEU A 43 -9.70 18.30 14.91
C LEU A 43 -9.55 19.66 15.61
N ASN A 44 -10.51 20.03 16.47
CA ASN A 44 -10.48 21.28 17.23
C ASN A 44 -9.50 21.23 18.42
N ALA A 45 -9.22 20.04 18.96
CA ALA A 45 -8.25 19.84 20.04
C ALA A 45 -6.79 19.86 19.56
N LEU A 46 -6.54 19.59 18.29
CA LEU A 46 -5.20 19.59 17.70
C LEU A 46 -4.62 21.02 17.51
N PRO A 47 -3.29 21.18 17.52
CA PRO A 47 -2.65 22.40 17.01
C PRO A 47 -3.04 22.69 15.57
N ILE A 48 -3.14 23.97 15.19
CA ILE A 48 -3.67 24.37 13.86
C ILE A 48 -2.92 23.73 12.69
N HIS A 49 -1.59 23.56 12.81
CA HIS A 49 -0.78 22.95 11.76
C HIS A 49 -1.08 21.45 11.59
N GLU A 50 -1.38 20.73 12.67
CA GLU A 50 -1.79 19.33 12.62
C GLU A 50 -3.22 19.19 12.10
N THR A 51 -4.14 20.09 12.49
CA THR A 51 -5.49 20.16 11.92
C THR A 51 -5.43 20.34 10.40
N VAL A 52 -4.54 21.19 9.89
CA VAL A 52 -4.34 21.40 8.45
C VAL A 52 -3.87 20.12 7.75
N LEU A 53 -2.90 19.40 8.32
CA LEU A 53 -2.43 18.13 7.76
C LEU A 53 -3.56 17.08 7.71
N ALA A 54 -4.34 16.96 8.78
CA ALA A 54 -5.48 16.04 8.84
C ALA A 54 -6.56 16.41 7.81
N LEU A 55 -6.82 17.70 7.59
CA LEU A 55 -7.77 18.15 6.57
C LEU A 55 -7.28 17.87 5.15
N GLU A 56 -5.98 18.02 4.86
CA GLU A 56 -5.40 17.64 3.57
C GLU A 56 -5.45 16.11 3.35
N GLU A 57 -5.35 15.31 4.42
CA GLU A 57 -5.54 13.85 4.39
C GLU A 57 -7.01 13.49 4.09
N LEU A 58 -7.98 14.09 4.78
CA LEU A 58 -9.41 13.82 4.59
C LEU A 58 -9.90 14.09 3.16
N LYS A 59 -9.16 14.91 2.40
CA LYS A 59 -9.42 15.22 0.99
C LYS A 59 -8.94 14.12 0.03
N LYS A 60 -8.04 13.25 0.48
CA LYS A 60 -7.52 12.09 -0.26
C LYS A 60 -8.49 10.90 -0.19
N PRO A 61 -8.45 9.98 -1.18
CA PRO A 61 -9.26 8.76 -1.15
C PRO A 61 -8.92 7.89 0.08
N LYS A 62 -9.82 6.94 0.39
CA LYS A 62 -9.61 5.98 1.48
C LYS A 62 -8.31 5.22 1.28
N GLN A 63 -7.45 5.23 2.29
CA GLN A 63 -6.30 4.36 2.36
C GLN A 63 -6.74 3.08 3.08
N PHE A 64 -6.54 1.93 2.46
CA PHE A 64 -6.90 0.64 3.03
C PHE A 64 -5.64 -0.12 3.44
N ILE A 65 -5.64 -0.61 4.68
CA ILE A 65 -4.74 -1.68 5.13
C ILE A 65 -5.65 -2.89 5.28
N ARG A 66 -5.64 -3.83 4.32
CA ARG A 66 -6.58 -4.96 4.31
C ARG A 66 -5.89 -6.31 4.53
N GLY A 67 -5.92 -6.76 5.78
CA GLY A 67 -5.77 -8.17 6.14
C GLY A 67 -6.96 -8.96 5.63
N THR A 68 -6.80 -9.77 4.58
CA THR A 68 -7.95 -10.49 3.99
C THR A 68 -8.23 -11.84 4.64
N GLN A 69 -7.24 -12.56 5.18
CA GLN A 69 -7.46 -13.81 5.94
C GLN A 69 -6.28 -14.08 6.91
N GLY A 70 -6.56 -14.23 8.21
CA GLY A 70 -5.53 -14.56 9.23
C GLY A 70 -4.50 -13.45 9.50
N ASN A 71 -3.34 -13.82 10.06
CA ASN A 71 -2.18 -12.92 10.33
C ASN A 71 -1.51 -12.38 9.03
N GLN A 72 -2.21 -12.39 7.90
CA GLN A 72 -1.69 -12.09 6.58
C GLN A 72 -2.49 -10.97 5.91
N MET A 73 -1.75 -10.07 5.26
CA MET A 73 -2.29 -8.89 4.60
C MET A 73 -2.02 -8.95 3.12
N ASN A 74 -3.08 -8.93 2.30
CA ASN A 74 -2.95 -8.95 0.85
C ASN A 74 -3.31 -7.57 0.29
N ILE A 75 -2.58 -7.17 -0.74
CA ILE A 75 -2.78 -5.93 -1.47
C ILE A 75 -2.99 -6.25 -2.94
N THR A 76 -4.09 -5.75 -3.51
CA THR A 76 -4.30 -5.75 -4.95
C THR A 76 -3.25 -4.86 -5.61
N CYS A 77 -2.45 -5.43 -6.50
CA CYS A 77 -1.46 -4.70 -7.29
C CYS A 77 -1.57 -5.08 -8.77
N ARG A 78 -1.21 -4.13 -9.64
CA ARG A 78 -1.05 -4.37 -11.07
C ARG A 78 0.42 -4.53 -11.38
N LEU A 79 0.81 -5.71 -11.86
CA LEU A 79 2.16 -6.00 -12.32
C LEU A 79 2.22 -5.77 -13.82
N THR A 80 3.17 -4.99 -14.28
CA THR A 80 3.40 -4.74 -15.71
C THR A 80 4.77 -5.24 -16.12
N ASN A 81 4.80 -6.14 -17.11
CA ASN A 81 6.02 -6.61 -17.75
C ASN A 81 6.67 -5.46 -18.52
N LEU A 82 7.94 -5.18 -18.25
CA LEU A 82 8.67 -4.07 -18.87
C LEU A 82 8.97 -4.27 -20.36
N ALA A 83 9.08 -5.52 -20.82
CA ALA A 83 9.37 -5.86 -22.20
C ALA A 83 8.10 -5.95 -23.07
N SER A 84 7.05 -6.62 -22.57
CA SER A 84 5.81 -6.81 -23.34
C SER A 84 4.77 -5.71 -23.10
N HIS A 85 4.94 -4.89 -22.06
CA HIS A 85 3.94 -3.93 -21.57
C HIS A 85 2.58 -4.54 -21.21
N GLN A 86 2.51 -5.87 -21.05
CA GLN A 86 1.31 -6.55 -20.57
C GLN A 86 1.20 -6.40 -19.07
N SER A 87 -0.02 -6.15 -18.61
CA SER A 87 -0.33 -5.96 -17.20
C SER A 87 -1.28 -7.04 -16.69
N THR A 88 -0.99 -7.56 -15.50
CA THR A 88 -1.83 -8.52 -14.78
C THR A 88 -2.10 -8.00 -13.37
N THR A 89 -3.36 -7.99 -12.96
CA THR A 89 -3.75 -7.65 -11.59
C THR A 89 -3.71 -8.89 -10.72
N ILE A 90 -3.01 -8.83 -9.59
CA ILE A 90 -2.90 -9.92 -8.62
C ILE A 90 -3.19 -9.43 -7.20
N GLU A 91 -3.45 -10.36 -6.29
CA GLU A 91 -3.35 -10.14 -4.85
C GLU A 91 -1.94 -10.55 -4.41
N ALA A 92 -1.15 -9.59 -3.92
CA ALA A 92 0.19 -9.83 -3.40
C ALA A 92 0.18 -9.80 -1.87
N LEU A 93 0.94 -10.70 -1.24
CA LEU A 93 1.11 -10.74 0.21
C LEU A 93 2.06 -9.60 0.65
N LEU A 94 1.59 -8.78 1.58
CA LEU A 94 2.42 -7.84 2.33
C LEU A 94 3.02 -8.57 3.54
N ASP A 95 4.32 -8.84 3.46
CA ASP A 95 5.07 -9.52 4.52
C ASP A 95 6.17 -8.61 5.08
N SER A 96 5.95 -8.08 6.28
CA SER A 96 6.94 -7.28 7.01
C SER A 96 8.11 -8.12 7.55
N GLY A 97 7.98 -9.44 7.58
CA GLY A 97 9.03 -10.36 8.02
C GLY A 97 10.08 -10.65 6.95
N CYS A 98 9.86 -10.21 5.71
CA CYS A 98 10.78 -10.45 4.61
C CYS A 98 11.72 -9.26 4.38
N THR A 99 13.02 -9.51 4.28
CA THR A 99 14.03 -8.47 4.02
C THR A 99 14.06 -8.04 2.54
N GLY A 100 13.41 -8.79 1.64
CA GLY A 100 13.35 -8.44 0.22
C GLY A 100 12.14 -9.04 -0.48
N SER A 101 11.63 -8.35 -1.50
CA SER A 101 10.45 -8.81 -2.23
C SER A 101 10.78 -9.97 -3.18
N CYS A 102 9.87 -10.93 -3.29
CA CYS A 102 10.05 -12.14 -4.09
C CYS A 102 8.80 -12.49 -4.89
N ILE A 103 8.95 -13.35 -5.89
CA ILE A 103 7.90 -13.78 -6.80
C ILE A 103 8.01 -15.27 -7.08
N ASP A 104 6.86 -15.93 -7.26
CA ASP A 104 6.82 -17.36 -7.52
C ASP A 104 7.35 -17.72 -8.91
N ASN A 105 8.19 -18.76 -8.97
CA ASN A 105 8.81 -19.22 -10.20
C ASN A 105 7.80 -19.65 -11.26
N LYS A 106 6.72 -20.34 -10.89
CA LYS A 106 5.71 -20.79 -11.87
C LYS A 106 4.94 -19.61 -12.43
N PHE A 107 4.59 -18.66 -11.57
CA PHE A 107 3.93 -17.43 -12.01
C PHE A 107 4.78 -16.65 -13.02
N VAL A 108 6.09 -16.55 -12.78
CA VAL A 108 7.04 -15.94 -13.73
C VAL A 108 7.04 -16.65 -15.10
N GLU A 109 6.93 -17.98 -15.12
CA GLU A 109 6.84 -18.77 -16.38
C GLU A 109 5.54 -18.50 -17.11
N GLU A 110 4.43 -18.56 -16.39
CA GLU A 110 3.08 -18.37 -16.94
C GLU A 110 2.89 -16.97 -17.53
N GLN A 111 3.45 -15.94 -16.89
CA GLN A 111 3.38 -14.55 -17.37
C GLN A 111 4.47 -14.20 -18.40
N GLY A 112 5.43 -15.08 -18.65
CA GLY A 112 6.52 -14.84 -19.60
C GLY A 112 7.42 -13.66 -19.22
N TYR A 113 7.70 -13.48 -17.91
CA TYR A 113 8.59 -12.42 -17.45
C TYR A 113 10.06 -12.75 -17.76
N GLU A 114 10.83 -11.73 -18.15
CA GLU A 114 12.26 -11.87 -18.39
C GLU A 114 13.01 -12.08 -17.07
N ARG A 115 13.87 -13.11 -17.04
CA ARG A 115 14.67 -13.46 -15.87
C ARG A 115 16.11 -13.03 -16.07
N HIS A 116 16.66 -12.36 -15.07
CA HIS A 116 18.06 -11.99 -15.00
C HIS A 116 18.79 -12.93 -14.02
N ARG A 117 19.67 -13.77 -14.55
CA ARG A 117 20.56 -14.62 -13.74
C ARG A 117 21.69 -13.79 -13.14
N ILE A 118 21.94 -13.99 -11.86
CA ILE A 118 23.11 -13.42 -11.20
C ILE A 118 24.32 -14.36 -11.34
N PRO A 119 25.56 -13.82 -11.42
CA PRO A 119 26.77 -14.65 -11.58
C PRO A 119 27.03 -15.62 -10.42
N ARG A 120 26.52 -15.29 -9.23
CA ARG A 120 26.70 -16.07 -8.00
C ARG A 120 25.38 -16.14 -7.22
N PRO A 121 24.93 -17.34 -6.82
CA PRO A 121 23.75 -17.49 -5.98
C PRO A 121 23.88 -16.76 -4.62
N ILE A 122 22.81 -16.11 -4.17
CA ILE A 122 22.73 -15.44 -2.86
C ILE A 122 22.09 -16.42 -1.85
N PRO A 123 22.79 -16.82 -0.78
CA PRO A 123 22.19 -17.68 0.26
C PRO A 123 21.10 -16.93 1.01
N VAL A 124 19.95 -17.58 1.20
CA VAL A 124 18.84 -17.07 2.01
C VAL A 124 18.88 -17.77 3.36
N TYR A 125 18.69 -17.00 4.43
CA TYR A 125 18.66 -17.51 5.80
C TYR A 125 17.26 -17.30 6.39
N ASN A 126 16.79 -18.29 7.13
CA ASN A 126 15.58 -18.17 7.94
C ASN A 126 15.85 -17.29 9.17
N ALA A 127 14.79 -16.85 9.84
CA ALA A 127 14.89 -16.03 11.06
C ALA A 127 15.67 -16.72 12.21
N ASP A 128 15.72 -18.06 12.21
CA ASP A 128 16.51 -18.86 13.17
C ASP A 128 18.00 -19.00 12.78
N GLY A 129 18.43 -18.36 11.68
CA GLY A 129 19.80 -18.39 11.17
C GLY A 129 20.16 -19.63 10.34
N THR A 130 19.23 -20.57 10.15
CA THR A 130 19.45 -21.72 9.26
C THR A 130 19.34 -21.34 7.79
N LEU A 131 19.98 -22.10 6.89
CA LEU A 131 19.82 -21.90 5.46
C LEU A 131 18.40 -22.28 5.02
N ASN A 132 17.81 -21.45 4.17
CA ASN A 132 16.51 -21.74 3.59
C ASN A 132 16.56 -23.03 2.75
N ARG A 133 15.57 -23.91 2.93
CA ARG A 133 15.50 -25.22 2.29
C ARG A 133 15.26 -25.13 0.78
N ASP A 134 14.53 -24.10 0.34
CA ASP A 134 14.26 -23.85 -1.08
C ASP A 134 15.47 -23.25 -1.83
N GLY A 135 16.58 -23.03 -1.10
CA GLY A 135 17.89 -22.75 -1.66
C GLY A 135 18.23 -21.27 -1.77
N SER A 136 19.25 -21.00 -2.57
CA SER A 136 19.77 -19.64 -2.82
C SER A 136 19.02 -18.96 -3.95
N ILE A 137 18.90 -17.63 -3.88
CA ILE A 137 18.39 -16.81 -4.99
C ILE A 137 19.41 -16.82 -6.11
N LYS A 138 18.97 -17.14 -7.33
CA LYS A 138 19.82 -17.23 -8.53
C LYS A 138 19.35 -16.33 -9.68
N GLU A 139 18.10 -15.91 -9.61
CA GLU A 139 17.39 -15.23 -10.67
C GLU A 139 16.52 -14.13 -10.06
N PHE A 140 16.43 -13.02 -10.77
CA PHE A 140 15.52 -11.91 -10.46
C PHE A 140 14.69 -11.58 -11.69
N VAL A 141 13.54 -10.95 -11.46
CA VAL A 141 12.76 -10.27 -12.51
C VAL A 141 12.67 -8.79 -12.16
N GLU A 142 12.60 -7.94 -13.18
CA GLU A 142 12.29 -6.52 -13.01
C GLU A 142 10.88 -6.25 -13.56
N ILE A 143 10.02 -5.68 -12.72
CA ILE A 143 8.61 -5.44 -13.05
C ILE A 143 8.15 -4.11 -12.48
N LEU A 144 7.25 -3.45 -13.20
CA LEU A 144 6.57 -2.27 -12.69
C LEU A 144 5.37 -2.72 -11.85
N VAL A 145 5.37 -2.33 -10.58
CA VAL A 145 4.30 -2.64 -9.63
C VAL A 145 3.52 -1.37 -9.36
N GLU A 146 2.21 -1.45 -9.58
CA GLU A 146 1.29 -0.34 -9.34
C GLU A 146 0.30 -0.70 -8.25
N ILE A 147 0.24 0.14 -7.21
CA ILE A 147 -0.69 0.03 -6.10
C ILE A 147 -1.42 1.38 -6.01
N ASN A 148 -2.70 1.38 -6.38
CA ASN A 148 -3.51 2.60 -6.48
C ASN A 148 -2.87 3.66 -7.40
N ASP A 149 -2.45 4.80 -6.84
CA ASP A 149 -1.82 5.92 -7.54
C ASP A 149 -0.28 5.92 -7.43
N HIS A 150 0.30 4.88 -6.83
CA HIS A 150 1.74 4.70 -6.74
C HIS A 150 2.22 3.62 -7.71
N ALA A 151 3.34 3.90 -8.39
CA ALA A 151 3.98 2.99 -9.32
C ALA A 151 5.48 2.97 -9.06
N GLU A 152 6.05 1.78 -8.90
CA GLU A 152 7.48 1.59 -8.65
C GLU A 152 8.02 0.40 -9.45
N ARG A 153 9.24 0.54 -9.97
CA ARG A 153 9.96 -0.58 -10.58
C ARG A 153 10.63 -1.37 -9.47
N LEU A 154 10.24 -2.63 -9.32
CA LEU A 154 10.80 -3.52 -8.32
C LEU A 154 11.59 -4.64 -8.98
N GLN A 155 12.72 -4.97 -8.35
CA GLN A 155 13.48 -6.17 -8.63
C GLN A 155 13.04 -7.26 -7.63
N LEU A 156 12.42 -8.33 -8.13
CA LEU A 156 11.90 -9.41 -7.30
C LEU A 156 12.76 -10.66 -7.45
N ALA A 157 13.14 -11.26 -6.33
CA ALA A 157 13.83 -12.54 -6.33
C ALA A 157 12.88 -13.65 -6.80
N VAL A 158 13.32 -14.46 -7.77
CA VAL A 158 12.55 -15.63 -8.21
C VAL A 158 12.80 -16.77 -7.23
N THR A 159 11.73 -17.27 -6.62
CA THR A 159 11.78 -18.37 -5.66
C THR A 159 10.56 -19.28 -5.83
N ASN A 160 10.59 -20.47 -5.24
CA ASN A 160 9.40 -21.31 -5.13
C ASN A 160 8.67 -20.92 -3.84
N LEU A 161 7.49 -20.29 -3.96
CA LEU A 161 6.71 -19.89 -2.79
C LEU A 161 5.84 -21.05 -2.24
N GLY A 162 5.92 -22.23 -2.86
CA GLY A 162 5.14 -23.41 -2.49
C GLY A 162 3.66 -23.28 -2.87
N THR A 163 2.86 -24.32 -2.57
CA THR A 163 1.39 -24.30 -2.77
C THR A 163 0.65 -23.59 -1.65
N GLY A 164 1.32 -22.68 -0.95
CA GLY A 164 0.70 -21.88 0.09
C GLY A 164 -0.42 -21.06 -0.54
N ARG A 165 -1.66 -21.52 -0.37
CA ARG A 165 -2.68 -20.59 0.10
C ARG A 165 -2.11 -20.01 1.39
N MET A 166 -1.42 -18.89 1.24
CA MET A 166 -1.12 -17.95 2.30
C MET A 166 -2.10 -16.81 2.07
#